data_AF-A0A2V9U0J2-F1
#
_entry.id   AF-A0A2V9U0J2-F1
#
_cell.length_a   1.000
_cell.length_b   1.000
_cell.length_c   1.000
_cell.angle_alpha   90.00
_cell.angle_beta   90.00
_cell.angle_gamma   90.00
#
_symmetry.space_group_name_H-M   'P 1'
#
loop_
_entity.id
_entity.type
_entity.pdbx_description
1 polymer ?
#
loop_
_entity_poly.entity_id
_entity_poly.type
_entity_poly.pdbx_seq_one_letter_code
_entity_poly.pdbx_strand_id
1 'polypeptide(L)'
;MKIATLVLLSVMMMAPSATLFSSPQRDKPGEVDRAERSLQTAKNELERAGTEWGGHRVQAIKHIDAALHELEEAERWAREHHDIK
;
A
#
# COMPACT_ATOMS: atom_id res chain seq x y z
N MET A 1 -65.90 -3.58 19.95
CA MET A 1 -64.68 -3.00 20.55
C MET A 1 -63.57 -4.03 20.33
N LYS A 2 -62.51 -3.77 19.53
CA LYS A 2 -61.21 -3.21 19.97
C LYS A 2 -60.89 -3.77 21.38
N ILE A 3 -59.83 -4.53 21.65
CA ILE A 3 -58.41 -4.18 21.49
C ILE A 3 -57.54 -5.46 21.48
N ALA A 4 -56.46 -5.38 20.72
CA ALA A 4 -55.16 -6.04 20.85
C ALA A 4 -54.81 -6.56 22.29
N THR A 5 -53.88 -7.48 22.50
CA THR A 5 -52.44 -7.27 22.21
C THR A 5 -51.70 -8.58 22.43
N LEU A 6 -51.01 -9.04 21.39
CA LEU A 6 -50.12 -10.19 21.38
C LEU A 6 -48.72 -9.63 21.69
N VAL A 7 -48.26 -9.81 22.93
CA VAL A 7 -46.93 -9.34 23.39
C VAL A 7 -45.97 -10.54 23.34
N LEU A 8 -45.23 -10.67 22.24
CA LEU A 8 -43.80 -10.34 22.15
C LEU A 8 -42.93 -11.19 23.08
N LEU A 9 -42.60 -12.40 22.63
CA LEU A 9 -41.46 -13.16 23.13
C LEU A 9 -40.61 -13.65 21.95
N SER A 10 -39.80 -12.77 21.39
CA SER A 10 -38.66 -13.15 20.56
C SER A 10 -37.81 -11.94 20.21
N VAL A 11 -37.12 -11.39 21.21
CA VAL A 11 -35.85 -10.68 20.95
C VAL A 11 -34.82 -11.77 20.70
N MET A 12 -34.82 -12.32 19.49
CA MET A 12 -33.72 -13.11 18.98
C MET A 12 -32.67 -12.14 18.46
N MET A 13 -31.53 -12.14 19.13
CA MET A 13 -30.37 -11.30 18.88
C MET A 13 -29.94 -11.35 17.40
N MET A 14 -30.25 -10.30 16.64
CA MET A 14 -29.42 -9.94 15.48
C MET A 14 -28.32 -9.03 15.98
N ALA A 15 -27.23 -9.63 16.46
CA ALA A 15 -25.96 -8.92 16.51
C ALA A 15 -25.56 -8.59 15.07
N PRO A 16 -25.22 -7.33 14.74
CA PRO A 16 -24.68 -7.02 13.43
C PRO A 16 -23.37 -7.80 13.29
N SER A 17 -23.32 -8.71 12.31
CA SER A 17 -22.08 -9.31 11.85
C SER A 17 -21.12 -8.17 11.54
N ALA A 18 -20.15 -7.93 12.42
CA ALA A 18 -19.06 -7.03 12.14
C ALA A 18 -18.40 -7.59 10.87
N THR A 19 -18.66 -6.94 9.74
CA THR A 19 -17.92 -7.20 8.52
C THR A 19 -16.47 -6.99 8.87
N LEU A 20 -15.74 -8.11 8.95
CA LEU A 20 -14.30 -8.16 9.05
C LEU A 20 -13.79 -7.40 7.82
N PHE A 21 -13.56 -6.10 7.97
CA PHE A 21 -12.78 -5.34 7.03
C PHE A 21 -11.36 -5.88 7.15
N SER A 22 -11.08 -7.00 6.47
CA SER A 22 -9.72 -7.30 6.04
C SER A 22 -9.37 -6.18 5.09
N SER A 23 -8.68 -5.17 5.61
CA SER A 23 -7.79 -4.35 4.78
C SER A 23 -7.01 -5.34 3.93
N PRO A 24 -6.98 -5.23 2.59
CA PRO A 24 -6.02 -5.99 1.82
C PRO A 24 -4.67 -5.69 2.44
N GLN A 25 -4.09 -6.69 3.09
CA GLN A 25 -2.81 -6.58 3.74
C GLN A 25 -1.87 -6.25 2.59
N ARG A 26 -1.43 -4.99 2.51
CA ARG A 26 -0.42 -4.61 1.51
C ARG A 26 0.73 -5.56 1.76
N ASP A 27 1.04 -6.40 0.77
CA ASP A 27 2.19 -7.31 0.83
C ASP A 27 3.51 -6.50 1.00
N LYS A 28 3.44 -5.19 0.80
CA LYS A 28 4.55 -4.25 0.94
C LYS A 28 4.48 -3.44 2.25
N PRO A 29 5.55 -3.45 3.06
CA PRO A 29 5.68 -2.55 4.22
C PRO A 29 5.57 -1.09 3.82
N GLY A 30 4.92 -0.27 4.66
CA GLY A 30 4.69 1.15 4.39
C GLY A 30 5.98 1.97 4.24
N GLU A 31 7.09 1.50 4.80
CA GLU A 31 8.45 2.05 4.67
C GLU A 31 8.95 1.93 3.24
N VAL A 32 8.83 0.74 2.64
CA VAL A 32 9.27 0.45 1.26
C VAL A 32 8.45 1.28 0.28
N ASP A 33 7.15 1.39 0.54
CA ASP A 33 6.21 2.22 -0.24
C ASP A 33 6.60 3.71 -0.21
N ARG A 34 7.04 4.20 0.95
CA ARG A 34 7.51 5.58 1.09
C ARG A 34 8.85 5.79 0.39
N ALA A 35 9.78 4.84 0.52
CA ALA A 35 11.08 4.91 -0.13
C ALA A 35 10.96 4.97 -1.66
N GLU A 36 10.13 4.11 -2.25
CA GLU A 36 9.88 4.10 -3.70
C GLU A 36 9.31 5.45 -4.19
N ARG A 37 8.31 5.99 -3.48
CA ARG A 37 7.73 7.30 -3.82
C ARG A 37 8.78 8.42 -3.74
N SER A 38 9.61 8.41 -2.70
CA SER A 38 10.69 9.40 -2.55
C SER A 38 11.72 9.31 -3.68
N LEU A 39 12.08 8.10 -4.11
CA LEU A 39 12.97 7.88 -5.25
C LEU A 39 12.37 8.39 -6.57
N GLN A 40 11.09 8.08 -6.83
CA GLN A 40 10.37 8.57 -8.01
C GLN A 40 10.29 10.10 -8.03
N THR A 41 9.99 10.73 -6.89
CA THR A 41 10.03 12.19 -6.76
C THR A 41 11.43 12.73 -7.07
N ALA A 42 12.47 12.17 -6.45
CA ALA A 42 13.84 12.62 -6.67
C ALA A 42 14.26 12.52 -8.15
N LYS A 43 13.92 11.41 -8.82
CA LYS A 43 14.17 11.24 -10.26
C LYS A 43 13.49 12.34 -11.08
N ASN A 44 12.21 12.58 -10.84
CA ASN A 44 11.44 13.58 -11.57
C ASN A 44 12.00 15.01 -11.38
N GLU A 45 12.45 15.36 -10.18
CA GLU A 45 13.10 16.64 -9.91
C GLU A 45 14.45 16.75 -10.65
N LEU A 46 15.24 15.68 -10.65
CA LEU A 46 16.54 15.64 -11.35
C LEU A 46 16.38 15.67 -12.88
N GLU A 47 15.34 15.08 -13.44
CA GLU A 47 15.05 15.16 -14.88
C GLU A 47 14.70 16.59 -15.32
N ARG A 48 14.09 17.38 -14.43
CA ARG A 48 13.73 18.78 -14.66
C ARG A 48 14.84 19.76 -14.31
N ALA A 49 15.83 19.34 -13.53
CA ALA A 49 16.96 20.19 -13.19
C ALA A 49 17.78 20.55 -14.45
N GLY A 50 18.19 21.83 -14.56
CA GLY A 50 18.97 22.35 -15.67
C GLY A 50 20.29 21.60 -15.92
N THR A 51 21.03 21.93 -16.98
CA THR A 51 22.13 21.07 -17.52
C THR A 51 23.50 21.17 -16.83
N GLU A 52 23.68 22.06 -15.86
CA GLU A 52 25.00 22.43 -15.30
C GLU A 52 25.41 21.63 -14.06
N TRP A 53 25.44 20.28 -14.14
CA TRP A 53 25.80 19.43 -12.99
C TRP A 53 26.99 18.51 -13.24
N GLY A 54 27.83 18.80 -14.24
CA GLY A 54 29.03 18.01 -14.53
C GLY A 54 28.78 16.52 -14.81
N GLY A 55 27.58 16.17 -15.28
CA GLY A 55 27.16 14.77 -15.46
C GLY A 55 26.70 14.05 -14.20
N HIS A 56 26.91 14.60 -12.99
CA HIS A 56 26.51 13.97 -11.74
C HIS A 56 24.99 13.80 -11.61
N ARG A 57 24.20 14.75 -12.13
CA ARG A 57 22.73 14.62 -12.20
C ARG A 57 22.30 13.36 -12.96
N VAL A 58 22.94 13.09 -14.10
CA VAL A 58 22.66 11.89 -14.90
C VAL A 58 23.07 10.62 -14.15
N GLN A 59 24.21 10.64 -13.43
CA GLN A 59 24.61 9.50 -12.61
C GLN A 59 23.68 9.28 -11.41
N ALA A 60 23.19 10.35 -10.77
CA ALA A 60 22.20 10.24 -9.70
C ALA A 60 20.89 9.59 -10.19
N ILE A 61 20.40 9.99 -11.38
CA ILE A 61 19.23 9.34 -11.99
C ILE A 61 19.49 7.84 -12.20
N LYS A 62 20.66 7.45 -12.72
CA LYS A 62 20.99 6.02 -12.89
C LYS A 62 21.01 5.25 -11.58
N HIS A 63 21.52 5.84 -10.50
CA HIS A 63 21.49 5.21 -9.18
C HIS A 63 20.07 5.08 -8.63
N ILE A 64 19.22 6.08 -8.87
CA ILE A 64 17.80 6.00 -8.50
C ILE A 64 17.09 4.90 -9.29
N ASP A 65 17.34 4.79 -10.60
CA ASP A 65 16.77 3.73 -11.43
C ASP A 65 17.20 2.34 -10.94
N ALA A 66 18.48 2.16 -10.59
CA ALA A 66 18.97 0.91 -10.01
C ALA A 66 18.28 0.61 -8.66
N ALA A 67 18.12 1.60 -7.79
CA ALA A 67 17.42 1.41 -6.52
C ALA A 67 15.95 1.03 -6.71
N LEU A 68 15.24 1.67 -7.65
CA LEU A 68 13.85 1.33 -7.98
C LEU A 68 13.73 -0.10 -8.51
N HIS A 69 14.69 -0.53 -9.34
CA HIS A 69 14.73 -1.91 -9.83
C HIS A 69 14.89 -2.91 -8.69
N GLU A 70 15.82 -2.71 -7.75
CA GLU A 70 16.01 -3.58 -6.60
C GLU A 70 14.78 -3.65 -5.69
N LEU A 71 14.04 -2.54 -5.54
CA LEU A 71 12.77 -2.55 -4.80
C LEU A 71 11.71 -3.38 -5.51
N GLU A 72 11.65 -3.35 -6.84
CA GLU A 72 10.77 -4.20 -7.63
C GLU A 72 11.13 -5.69 -7.49
N GLU A 73 12.41 -6.03 -7.53
CA GLU A 73 12.89 -7.40 -7.26
C GLU A 73 12.49 -7.87 -5.86
N ALA A 74 12.69 -7.01 -4.84
CA ALA A 74 12.33 -7.31 -3.46
C ALA A 74 10.83 -7.56 -3.31
N GLU A 75 9.99 -6.78 -3.99
CA GLU A 75 8.54 -7.00 -4.01
C GLU A 75 8.15 -8.30 -4.73
N ARG A 76 8.81 -8.65 -5.84
CA ARG A 76 8.58 -9.92 -6.52
C ARG A 76 8.96 -11.09 -5.63
N TRP A 77 10.13 -11.02 -5.01
CA TRP A 77 10.59 -12.01 -4.05
C TRP A 77 9.60 -12.15 -2.89
N ALA A 78 9.15 -11.03 -2.32
CA ALA A 78 8.16 -11.05 -1.24
C ALA A 78 6.84 -11.71 -1.68
N ARG A 79 6.32 -11.40 -2.88
CA ARG A 79 5.11 -12.07 -3.40
C ARG A 79 5.29 -13.57 -3.60
N GLU A 80 6.47 -14.01 -4.05
CA GLU A 80 6.78 -15.43 -4.28
C GLU A 80 7.05 -16.19 -2.96
N HIS A 81 7.55 -15.50 -1.93
CA HIS A 81 7.96 -16.11 -0.66
C HIS A 81 7.01 -15.78 0.51
N HIS A 82 5.94 -15.02 0.29
CA HIS A 82 4.88 -14.72 1.26
C HIS A 82 4.09 -15.96 1.73
N ASP A 83 4.32 -17.12 1.10
CA ASP A 83 3.79 -18.42 1.52
C ASP A 83 4.66 -19.16 2.57
N ILE A 84 5.87 -18.67 2.87
CA ILE A 84 6.76 -19.27 3.87
C ILE A 84 6.75 -18.40 5.13
N LYS A 85 5.78 -18.72 6.01
CA LYS A 85 5.64 -18.15 7.36
C LYS A 85 6.88 -18.31 8.23
#